data_AF-A0A6A2F5C8-F1
#
_entry.id   AF-A0A6A2F5C8-F1
#
_cell.length_a   1.000
_cell.length_b   1.000
_cell.length_c   1.000
_cell.angle_alpha   90.00
_cell.angle_beta   90.00
_cell.angle_gamma   90.00
#
_symmetry.space_group_name_H-M   'P 1'
#
loop_
_entity.id
_entity.type
_entity.pdbx_description
1 polymer ?
#
loop_
_entity_poly.entity_id
_entity_poly.type
_entity_poly.pdbx_seq_one_letter_code
_entity_poly.pdbx_strand_id
1 'polypeptide(L)' 'MTERKYIIESRRYVDDDGNRTFDKWITNSNVIEVKHNEQYLVFFPLEGEHAGKKHYIPFSNIHVVREL' A
#
# COMPACT_ATOMS: atom_id res chain seq x y z
N MET A 1 19.36 -13.07 -3.71
CA MET A 1 19.13 -11.71 -3.20
C MET A 1 17.90 -11.77 -2.31
N THR A 2 17.96 -11.29 -1.08
CA THR A 2 16.82 -11.26 -0.15
C THR A 2 15.75 -10.34 -0.74
N GLU A 3 14.52 -10.81 -0.88
CA GLU A 3 13.42 -9.97 -1.35
C GLU A 3 13.15 -8.88 -0.31
N ARG A 4 13.34 -7.62 -0.69
CA ARG A 4 13.04 -6.47 0.17
C ARG A 4 11.53 -6.36 0.33
N LYS A 5 11.06 -6.45 1.57
CA LYS A 5 9.66 -6.24 1.92
C LYS A 5 9.41 -4.76 2.16
N TYR A 6 8.21 -4.30 1.84
CA TYR A 6 7.77 -2.94 2.06
C TYR A 6 6.44 -2.93 2.79
N ILE A 7 6.27 -1.95 3.67
CA ILE A 7 4.98 -1.58 4.23
C ILE A 7 4.48 -0.36 3.46
N ILE A 8 3.22 -0.45 2.98
CA ILE A 8 2.47 0.67 2.40
C ILE A 8 1.28 0.96 3.32
N GLU A 9 1.18 2.20 3.77
CA GLU A 9 0.03 2.68 4.56
C GLU A 9 -0.81 3.65 3.74
N SER A 10 -2.11 3.38 3.63
CA SER A 10 -3.08 4.23 2.92
C SER A 10 -3.87 5.09 3.90
N ARG A 11 -4.25 6.30 3.50
CA ARG A 11 -5.25 7.12 4.20
C ARG A 11 -6.61 6.68 3.71
N ARG A 12 -7.43 6.09 4.59
CA ARG A 12 -8.81 5.74 4.26
C ARG A 12 -9.73 6.92 4.56
N TYR A 13 -10.05 7.18 5.82
CA TYR A 13 -10.98 8.24 6.23
C TYR A 13 -10.92 8.44 7.75
N VAL A 14 -11.59 9.48 8.25
CA VAL A 14 -11.88 9.62 9.68
C VAL A 14 -13.07 8.69 9.98
N ASP A 15 -12.91 7.77 10.94
CA ASP A 15 -14.02 6.92 11.38
C ASP A 15 -15.07 7.71 12.19
N ASP A 16 -16.17 7.06 12.54
CA ASP A 16 -17.28 7.70 13.26
C ASP A 16 -16.87 8.27 14.64
N ASP A 17 -15.73 7.80 15.18
CA ASP A 17 -15.13 8.25 16.44
C ASP A 17 -14.11 9.38 16.26
N GLY A 18 -13.91 9.89 15.05
CA GLY A 18 -12.97 10.97 14.77
C GLY A 18 -11.51 10.50 14.60
N ASN A 19 -11.23 9.20 14.61
CA ASN A 19 -9.89 8.66 14.44
C ASN A 19 -9.55 8.45 12.97
N ARG A 20 -8.31 8.76 12.60
CA ARG A 20 -7.81 8.47 11.25
C ARG A 20 -7.58 6.97 11.11
N THR A 21 -8.30 6.35 10.20
CA THR A 21 -8.08 4.96 9.83
C THR A 21 -7.08 4.86 8.68
N PHE A 22 -6.16 3.90 8.80
CA PHE A 22 -5.17 3.61 7.77
C PHE A 22 -5.26 2.15 7.37
N ASP A 23 -5.23 1.85 6.06
CA ASP A 23 -4.89 0.49 5.66
C ASP A 23 -3.40 0.30 5.76
N LYS A 24 -3.00 -0.93 6.05
CA LYS A 24 -1.60 -1.34 6.01
C LYS A 24 -1.45 -2.56 5.15
N TRP A 25 -0.50 -2.50 4.24
CA TRP A 25 -0.20 -3.58 3.31
C TRP A 25 1.27 -3.93 3.38
N ILE A 26 1.59 -5.23 3.40
CA ILE A 26 2.95 -5.74 3.25
C ILE A 26 3.09 -6.26 1.82
N THR A 27 4.12 -5.81 1.11
CA THR A 27 4.41 -6.20 -0.28
C THR A 27 5.93 -6.32 -0.51
N ASN A 28 6.39 -6.61 -1.73
CA ASN A 28 7.82 -6.61 -2.09
C ASN A 28 8.07 -5.80 -3.37
N SER A 29 9.32 -5.45 -3.64
CA SER A 29 9.69 -4.65 -4.82
C SER A 29 9.38 -5.32 -6.16
N ASN A 30 9.29 -6.65 -6.20
CA ASN A 30 9.07 -7.39 -7.44
C ASN A 30 7.62 -7.29 -7.93
N VAL A 31 6.70 -6.95 -7.04
CA VAL A 31 5.26 -6.87 -7.31
C VAL A 31 4.68 -5.47 -7.10
N ILE A 32 5.54 -4.46 -6.94
CA ILE A 32 5.15 -3.03 -6.95
C ILE A 32 5.42 -2.46 -8.34
N GLU A 33 4.42 -1.78 -8.90
CA GLU A 33 4.55 -1.00 -10.12
C GLU A 33 4.12 0.46 -9.86
N VAL A 34 4.97 1.40 -10.26
CA VAL A 34 4.74 2.85 -10.08
C VAL A 34 4.27 3.45 -11.40
N LYS A 35 3.02 3.91 -11.45
CA LYS A 35 2.43 4.54 -12.65
C LYS A 35 2.44 6.05 -12.50
N HIS A 36 3.61 6.64 -12.75
CA HIS A 36 3.86 8.08 -12.54
C HIS A 36 2.87 9.00 -13.26
N ASN A 37 2.56 8.74 -14.53
CA ASN A 37 1.67 9.59 -15.34
C ASN A 37 0.24 9.61 -14.81
N GLU A 38 -0.19 8.50 -14.22
CA GLU A 38 -1.55 8.32 -13.72
C GLU A 38 -1.63 8.53 -12.20
N GLN A 39 -0.50 8.86 -11.57
CA GLN A 39 -0.35 9.19 -10.15
C GLN A 39 -0.85 8.10 -9.19
N TYR A 40 -0.60 6.83 -9.50
CA TYR A 40 -0.93 5.71 -8.62
C TYR A 40 0.17 4.66 -8.52
N LEU A 41 0.10 3.88 -7.43
CA LEU A 41 0.92 2.72 -7.17
C LEU A 41 0.06 1.46 -7.27
N VAL A 42 0.56 0.47 -8.00
CA VAL A 42 -0.06 -0.84 -8.14
C VAL A 42 0.78 -1.84 -7.38
N PHE A 43 0.14 -2.70 -6.60
CA PHE A 43 0.87 -3.72 -5.87
C PHE A 43 0.00 -4.94 -5.54
N PHE A 44 0.66 -6.00 -5.11
CA PHE A 44 0.02 -7.21 -4.58
C PHE A 44 0.43 -7.37 -3.11
N PRO A 45 -0.52 -7.35 -2.15
CA PRO A 45 -0.22 -7.68 -0.77
C PRO A 45 0.28 -9.12 -0.67
N LEU A 46 1.28 -9.35 0.18
CA LEU A 46 1.82 -10.68 0.46
C LEU A 46 1.10 -11.35 1.64
N GLU A 47 0.49 -10.56 2.51
CA GLU A 47 -0.08 -11.00 3.79
C GLU A 47 -1.45 -10.34 4.02
N GLY A 48 -2.30 -10.96 4.85
CA GLY A 48 -3.64 -10.47 5.21
C GLY A 48 -4.78 -10.96 4.30
N GLU A 49 -5.99 -10.44 4.53
CA GLU A 49 -7.23 -10.88 3.85
C GLU A 49 -7.21 -10.64 2.33
N HIS A 50 -6.40 -9.68 1.88
CA HIS A 50 -6.26 -9.34 0.47
C HIS A 50 -4.94 -9.83 -0.15
N ALA A 51 -4.25 -10.79 0.48
CA ALA A 51 -3.04 -11.38 -0.07
C ALA A 51 -3.26 -11.92 -1.49
N GLY A 52 -2.31 -11.62 -2.39
CA GLY A 52 -2.35 -12.00 -3.79
C GLY A 52 -3.35 -11.24 -4.67
N LYS A 53 -4.15 -10.32 -4.10
CA LYS A 53 -5.10 -9.50 -4.87
C LYS A 53 -4.45 -8.20 -5.33
N LYS A 54 -4.64 -7.85 -6.59
CA LYS A 54 -4.11 -6.59 -7.16
C LYS A 54 -4.79 -5.38 -6.52
N HIS A 55 -3.99 -4.43 -6.03
CA HIS A 55 -4.45 -3.18 -5.43
C HIS A 55 -3.91 -1.98 -6.20
N TYR A 56 -4.68 -0.89 -6.17
CA TYR A 56 -4.34 0.40 -6.75
C TYR A 56 -4.51 1.45 -5.67
N ILE A 57 -3.48 2.27 -5.46
CA ILE A 57 -3.53 3.37 -4.50
C ILE A 57 -3.05 4.67 -5.16
N PRO A 58 -3.88 5.72 -5.20
CA PRO A 58 -3.44 7.05 -5.63
C PRO A 58 -2.33 7.57 -4.74
N PHE A 59 -1.35 8.29 -5.29
CA PHE A 59 -0.26 8.87 -4.50
C PHE A 59 -0.76 9.82 -3.40
N SER A 60 -1.87 10.53 -3.64
CA SER A 60 -2.54 11.38 -2.64
C SER A 60 -2.98 10.62 -1.39
N ASN A 61 -3.25 9.32 -1.52
CA ASN A 61 -3.75 8.48 -0.45
C ASN A 61 -2.61 7.73 0.25
N ILE A 62 -1.37 7.83 -0.23
CA ILE A 62 -0.22 7.21 0.44
C ILE A 62 0.10 8.04 1.69
N HIS A 63 0.11 7.37 2.84
CA HIS A 63 0.60 7.94 4.08
C HIS A 63 2.10 7.68 4.25
N VAL A 64 2.50 6.42 4.18
CA VAL A 64 3.88 5.96 4.38
C VAL A 64 4.18 4.82 3.41
N VAL A 65 5.41 4.83 2.87
CA VAL A 65 6.04 3.65 2.26
C VAL A 65 7.40 3.48 2.94
N ARG A 66 7.66 2.31 3.52
CA ARG A 66 8.93 2.01 4.20
C ARG A 66 9.42 0.60 3.88
N GLU A 67 10.73 0.43 3.74
CA GLU A 67 11.38 -0.88 3.69
C GLU A 67 11.31 -1.53 5.08
N LEU A 68 11.15 -2.85 5.12
CA LEU A 68 11.11 -3.69 6.32
C LEU A 68 12.44 -4.40 6.56
#